data_AF-A0A2G5E9C0-F1
#
_entry.id   AF-A0A2G5E9C0-F1
#
_cell.length_a   1.000
_cell.length_b   1.000
_cell.length_c   1.000
_cell.angle_alpha   90.00
_cell.angle_beta   90.00
_cell.angle_gamma   90.00
#
_symmetry.space_group_name_H-M   'P 1'
#
loop_
_entity.id
_entity.type
_entity.pdbx_description
1 polymer ?
#
loop_
_entity_poly.entity_id
_entity_poly.type
_entity_poly.pdbx_seq_one_letter_code
_entity_poly.pdbx_strand_id
1 'polypeptide(L)'
;MQSYVVCTPVTDVGMVVLVIISCYLKHRIRIFLNLSKSIYLVFSVTLTVERKLRKKERKREREMENGEEKIENSEAKDGSICGFDSLNELLSTSLPPHLFQEVNRLLQGLNCGKSLETLALPDSADDLSLKYDFDIKAFCFRAEKEELREPQMVRVGLIQNSTALPTTAPFPDQKKAIFQKVKPIIDAAGASGVNVLCLQEAWTMPFAFCTREKRWCEFAEPVDGESTQFLQDLARKYNMVIVSPILERDVKHGETLWNTAVVIGNHGNIIGKHRKNHIPRVGDFNESTYYMEGNTGHPVFETAYGKIAVNICYGRHHPLNWLAFGLNGAEIVFNPSATVGELSEPMWPIEARNAAIANSYFVGSINRIGTEVFPNPFTSGDGKPQHADFGHFYGSSYFSAPDASCTPSLSRYRDGLMISDMDLNLCRQLKDKWGFRMTARYDMYADMLSRYVKPDFEPQVIVDPLSKKMTT
;
A
#
# COMPACT_ATOMS: atom_id res chain seq x y z
N MET A 1 40.14 -50.60 -17.14
CA MET A 1 39.69 -51.68 -16.25
C MET A 1 38.31 -51.30 -15.75
N GLN A 2 37.28 -52.03 -16.20
CA GLN A 2 35.93 -51.95 -15.65
C GLN A 2 35.93 -52.36 -14.18
N SER A 3 35.10 -51.72 -13.35
CA SER A 3 34.44 -52.37 -12.21
C SER A 3 33.20 -51.56 -11.81
N TYR A 4 32.05 -52.21 -11.92
CA TYR A 4 30.72 -51.76 -11.51
C TYR A 4 30.60 -51.73 -9.98
N VAL A 5 29.86 -50.77 -9.43
CA VAL A 5 29.23 -50.92 -8.10
C VAL A 5 27.81 -50.31 -8.11
N VAL A 6 26.86 -51.23 -8.24
CA VAL A 6 25.53 -51.39 -7.61
C VAL A 6 24.96 -50.20 -6.78
N CYS A 7 23.73 -49.82 -7.14
CA CYS A 7 22.79 -49.07 -6.31
C CYS A 7 22.07 -49.97 -5.31
N THR A 8 21.98 -49.57 -4.04
CA THR A 8 20.85 -49.83 -3.14
C THR A 8 20.60 -48.61 -2.23
N PRO A 9 19.35 -48.32 -1.84
CA PRO A 9 18.99 -47.08 -1.15
C PRO A 9 19.10 -47.25 0.36
N VAL A 10 19.67 -46.26 1.05
CA VAL A 10 19.57 -46.15 2.51
C VAL A 10 18.87 -44.84 2.84
N THR A 11 17.72 -45.02 3.47
CA THR A 11 16.85 -44.05 4.12
C THR A 11 17.55 -43.30 5.25
N ASP A 12 16.97 -42.17 5.65
CA ASP A 12 17.34 -41.28 6.78
C ASP A 12 18.47 -40.27 6.55
N VAL A 13 18.05 -39.07 6.16
CA VAL A 13 18.86 -37.84 6.19
C VAL A 13 18.73 -37.22 7.58
N GLY A 14 19.66 -37.57 8.46
CA GLY A 14 19.91 -36.89 9.73
C GLY A 14 21.41 -36.79 9.99
N MET A 15 21.93 -35.56 10.01
CA MET A 15 23.28 -35.17 10.47
C MET A 15 24.50 -35.80 9.77
N VAL A 16 25.22 -35.04 8.93
CA VAL A 16 26.69 -34.82 9.03
C VAL A 16 27.07 -33.60 8.17
N VAL A 17 27.40 -32.46 8.79
CA VAL A 17 28.47 -31.57 8.29
C VAL A 17 29.15 -30.93 9.51
N LEU A 18 30.19 -31.58 10.01
CA LEU A 18 31.25 -30.92 10.76
C LEU A 18 32.58 -31.44 10.20
N VAL A 19 33.60 -30.59 10.26
CA VAL A 19 34.98 -30.80 9.80
C VAL A 19 35.20 -30.47 8.31
N ILE A 20 35.49 -29.20 8.03
CA ILE A 20 36.78 -28.67 7.51
C ILE A 20 36.54 -27.18 7.28
N ILE A 21 37.16 -26.32 8.10
CA ILE A 21 37.77 -25.01 7.78
C ILE A 21 38.36 -24.52 9.12
N SER A 22 39.56 -25.00 9.40
CA SER A 22 40.51 -24.30 10.28
C SER A 22 41.46 -23.52 9.35
N CYS A 23 41.86 -22.32 9.76
CA CYS A 23 42.86 -21.42 9.14
C CYS A 23 42.43 -20.21 8.27
N TYR A 24 41.17 -19.76 8.25
CA TYR A 24 40.83 -18.45 7.60
C TYR A 24 39.85 -17.56 8.40
N LEU A 25 39.91 -17.60 9.74
CA LEU A 25 39.04 -16.80 10.61
C LEU A 25 39.85 -15.91 11.57
N LYS A 26 40.27 -14.73 11.11
CA LYS A 26 40.51 -13.60 12.02
C LYS A 26 39.94 -12.26 11.54
N HIS A 27 39.66 -12.10 10.24
CA HIS A 27 39.06 -10.86 9.70
C HIS A 27 37.58 -10.93 9.28
N ARG A 28 36.94 -12.12 9.25
CA ARG A 28 35.50 -12.26 8.90
C ARG A 28 34.53 -12.42 10.09
N ILE A 29 35.04 -12.48 11.32
CA ILE A 29 34.22 -12.73 12.52
C ILE A 29 33.19 -11.62 12.77
N ARG A 30 33.49 -10.36 12.39
CA ARG A 30 32.56 -9.24 12.59
C ARG A 30 31.39 -9.22 11.60
N ILE A 31 31.58 -9.75 10.38
CA ILE A 31 30.52 -9.87 9.37
C ILE A 31 29.65 -11.09 9.66
N PHE A 32 30.25 -12.20 10.11
CA PHE A 32 29.52 -13.42 10.48
C PHE A 32 28.67 -13.24 11.75
N LEU A 33 29.12 -12.45 12.73
CA LEU A 33 28.36 -12.17 13.96
C LEU A 33 27.13 -11.26 13.72
N ASN A 34 27.16 -10.38 12.72
CA ASN A 34 26.00 -9.56 12.37
C ASN A 34 25.01 -10.33 11.49
N LEU A 35 25.49 -11.15 10.55
CA LEU A 35 24.62 -12.09 9.83
C LEU A 35 23.99 -13.11 10.79
N SER A 36 24.73 -13.61 11.78
CA SER A 36 24.19 -14.57 12.74
C SER A 36 23.10 -13.97 13.60
N LYS A 37 23.19 -12.69 14.01
CA LYS A 37 22.14 -12.03 14.80
C LYS A 37 20.85 -11.83 14.01
N SER A 38 20.94 -11.40 12.75
CA SER A 38 19.75 -11.24 11.91
C SER A 38 19.11 -12.59 11.56
N ILE A 39 19.92 -13.61 11.27
CA ILE A 39 19.42 -14.98 11.02
C ILE A 39 18.80 -15.55 12.30
N TYR A 40 19.43 -15.37 13.46
CA TYR A 40 18.90 -15.86 14.74
C TYR A 40 17.61 -15.12 15.13
N LEU A 41 17.49 -13.82 14.83
CA LEU A 41 16.27 -13.06 15.04
C LEU A 41 15.14 -13.60 14.15
N VAL A 42 15.38 -13.79 12.85
CA VAL A 42 14.38 -14.37 11.94
C VAL A 42 13.99 -15.78 12.40
N PHE A 43 14.95 -16.66 12.69
CA PHE A 43 14.69 -18.03 13.15
C PHE A 43 13.95 -18.06 14.51
N SER A 44 14.33 -17.19 15.44
CA SER A 44 13.70 -17.10 16.76
C SER A 44 12.29 -16.51 16.70
N VAL A 45 12.03 -15.58 15.78
CA VAL A 45 10.69 -15.04 15.53
C VAL A 45 9.82 -16.13 14.93
N THR A 46 10.29 -16.81 13.88
CA THR A 46 9.56 -17.92 13.23
C THR A 46 9.24 -19.04 14.23
N LEU A 47 10.22 -19.50 15.01
CA LEU A 47 10.00 -20.56 16.01
C LEU A 47 9.07 -20.13 17.16
N THR A 48 9.14 -18.87 17.59
CA THR A 48 8.24 -18.34 18.64
C THR A 48 6.80 -18.25 18.15
N VAL A 49 6.61 -17.76 16.92
CA VAL A 49 5.30 -17.66 16.27
C VAL A 49 4.72 -19.06 16.05
N GLU A 50 5.49 -19.99 15.48
CA GLU A 50 5.07 -21.39 15.30
C GLU A 50 4.71 -22.08 16.63
N ARG A 51 5.49 -21.87 17.70
CA ARG A 51 5.20 -22.46 19.02
C ARG A 51 3.92 -21.90 19.63
N LYS A 52 3.62 -20.62 19.44
CA LYS A 52 2.36 -20.01 19.91
C LYS A 52 1.17 -20.45 19.07
N LEU A 53 1.31 -20.57 17.76
CA LEU A 53 0.29 -21.15 16.87
C LEU A 53 -0.05 -22.59 17.27
N ARG A 54 0.96 -23.44 17.46
CA ARG A 54 0.77 -24.82 17.94
C ARG A 54 0.16 -24.89 19.35
N LYS A 55 0.44 -23.94 20.23
CA LYS A 55 -0.21 -23.87 21.56
C LYS A 55 -1.68 -23.47 21.45
N LYS A 56 -2.04 -22.59 20.51
CA LYS A 56 -3.43 -22.20 20.23
C LYS A 56 -4.21 -23.36 19.59
N GLU A 57 -3.58 -24.11 18.68
CA GLU A 57 -4.13 -25.35 18.11
C GLU A 57 -4.35 -26.43 19.18
N ARG A 58 -3.33 -26.72 20.01
CA ARG A 58 -3.47 -27.71 21.11
C ARG A 58 -4.48 -27.30 22.18
N LYS A 59 -4.68 -25.99 22.39
CA LYS A 59 -5.72 -25.48 23.28
C LYS A 59 -7.10 -25.72 22.68
N ARG A 60 -7.28 -25.49 21.37
CA ARG A 60 -8.50 -25.83 20.63
C ARG A 60 -8.80 -27.33 20.62
N GLU A 61 -7.79 -28.19 20.46
CA GLU A 61 -7.93 -29.65 20.53
C GLU A 61 -8.38 -30.13 21.92
N ARG A 62 -7.80 -29.55 22.99
CA ARG A 62 -8.20 -29.88 24.38
C ARG A 62 -9.55 -29.33 24.81
N GLU A 63 -9.99 -28.24 24.18
CA GLU A 63 -11.33 -27.67 24.36
C GLU A 63 -12.39 -28.51 23.61
N MET A 64 -12.04 -29.15 22.49
CA MET A 64 -12.89 -30.13 21.79
C MET A 64 -13.06 -31.47 22.53
N GLU A 65 -12.07 -31.91 23.32
CA GLU A 65 -12.13 -33.18 24.06
C GLU A 65 -12.96 -33.13 25.38
N ASN A 66 -13.31 -31.94 25.89
CA ASN A 66 -13.84 -31.78 27.26
C ASN A 66 -15.26 -31.20 27.40
N GLY A 67 -16.05 -31.06 26.34
CA GLY A 67 -17.45 -30.64 26.50
C GLY A 67 -18.26 -30.61 25.22
N GLU A 68 -19.41 -31.29 25.23
CA GLU A 68 -20.50 -31.10 24.27
C GLU A 68 -21.13 -29.71 24.48
N GLU A 69 -20.53 -28.68 23.89
CA GLU A 69 -21.23 -27.46 23.52
C GLU A 69 -21.10 -27.27 22.02
N LYS A 70 -22.19 -26.90 21.35
CA LYS A 70 -22.20 -26.51 19.95
C LYS A 70 -21.28 -25.29 19.78
N ILE A 71 -20.02 -25.54 19.45
CA ILE A 71 -19.07 -24.52 19.04
C ILE A 71 -19.49 -24.10 17.63
N GLU A 72 -20.08 -22.91 17.53
CA GLU A 72 -19.95 -22.12 16.31
C GLU A 72 -18.46 -22.08 15.98
N ASN A 73 -18.08 -22.64 14.83
CA ASN A 73 -16.73 -22.48 14.30
C ASN A 73 -16.38 -20.99 14.41
N SER A 74 -15.43 -20.62 15.27
CA SER A 74 -14.75 -19.33 15.13
C SER A 74 -13.85 -19.48 13.90
N GLU A 75 -14.47 -19.49 12.72
CA GLU A 75 -13.83 -19.32 11.44
C GLU A 75 -12.88 -18.12 11.57
N ALA A 76 -11.66 -18.25 11.04
CA ALA A 76 -10.81 -17.09 10.91
C ALA A 76 -11.65 -15.99 10.25
N LYS A 77 -11.81 -14.82 10.91
CA LYS A 77 -12.48 -13.68 10.28
C LYS A 77 -11.83 -13.51 8.91
N ASP A 78 -12.65 -13.58 7.86
CA ASP A 78 -12.21 -13.56 6.47
C ASP A 78 -11.27 -12.35 6.27
N GLY A 79 -10.03 -12.60 5.85
CA GLY A 79 -9.00 -11.56 5.69
C GLY A 79 -8.03 -11.30 6.85
N SER A 80 -8.15 -11.96 8.01
CA SER A 80 -7.17 -11.82 9.12
C SER A 80 -5.83 -12.53 8.85
N ILE A 81 -4.72 -12.07 9.45
CA ILE A 81 -3.43 -12.79 9.44
C ILE A 81 -3.35 -13.69 10.67
N CYS A 82 -3.57 -15.00 10.51
CA CYS A 82 -3.56 -15.94 11.63
C CYS A 82 -4.50 -15.53 12.81
N GLY A 83 -5.60 -14.85 12.50
CA GLY A 83 -6.55 -14.31 13.48
C GLY A 83 -6.16 -12.97 14.10
N PHE A 84 -5.17 -12.25 13.55
CA PHE A 84 -4.81 -10.88 13.92
C PHE A 84 -5.20 -9.89 12.80
N ASP A 85 -5.45 -8.64 13.18
CA ASP A 85 -5.97 -7.63 12.26
C ASP A 85 -4.88 -7.04 11.36
N SER A 86 -3.65 -7.05 11.85
CA SER A 86 -2.48 -6.52 11.16
C SER A 86 -1.20 -7.25 11.52
N LEU A 87 -0.18 -7.12 10.66
CA LEU A 87 1.17 -7.63 10.94
C LEU A 87 1.74 -7.07 12.24
N ASN A 88 1.51 -5.78 12.52
CA ASN A 88 2.02 -5.13 13.72
C ASN A 88 1.44 -5.77 14.99
N GLU A 89 0.14 -6.04 15.02
CA GLU A 89 -0.54 -6.68 16.14
C GLU A 89 -0.07 -8.12 16.34
N LEU A 90 0.08 -8.88 15.24
CA LEU A 90 0.66 -10.23 15.28
C LEU A 90 2.04 -10.21 15.93
N LEU A 91 2.92 -9.30 15.50
CA LEU A 91 4.29 -9.21 16.01
C LEU A 91 4.34 -8.74 17.46
N SER A 92 3.59 -7.69 17.84
CA SER A 92 3.60 -7.14 19.20
C SER A 92 3.06 -8.14 20.23
N THR A 93 2.07 -8.94 19.84
CA THR A 93 1.49 -9.98 20.71
C THR A 93 2.37 -11.24 20.78
N SER A 94 3.12 -11.51 19.72
CA SER A 94 3.91 -12.73 19.61
C SER A 94 5.29 -12.59 20.24
N LEU A 95 5.91 -11.41 20.21
CA LEU A 95 7.30 -11.20 20.60
C LEU A 95 7.47 -10.54 21.99
N PRO A 96 8.55 -10.86 22.72
CA PRO A 96 8.96 -10.06 23.88
C PRO A 96 9.21 -8.59 23.51
N PRO A 97 8.96 -7.62 24.41
CA PRO A 97 9.01 -6.19 24.09
C PRO A 97 10.32 -5.72 23.43
N HIS A 98 11.47 -6.17 23.93
CA HIS A 98 12.77 -5.80 23.37
C HIS A 98 13.01 -6.35 21.95
N LEU A 99 12.52 -7.56 21.66
CA LEU A 99 12.60 -8.14 20.31
C LEU A 99 11.62 -7.45 19.37
N PHE A 100 10.41 -7.15 19.85
CA PHE A 100 9.43 -6.39 19.07
C PHE A 100 9.98 -5.02 18.68
N GLN A 101 10.61 -4.29 19.62
CA GLN A 101 11.24 -3.00 19.33
C GLN A 101 12.32 -3.10 18.24
N GLU A 102 13.18 -4.12 18.30
CA GLU A 102 14.25 -4.30 17.31
C GLU A 102 13.70 -4.73 15.94
N VAL A 103 12.72 -5.63 15.91
CA VAL A 103 11.99 -6.00 14.68
C VAL A 103 11.32 -4.76 14.09
N ASN A 104 10.68 -3.94 14.93
CA ASN A 104 10.00 -2.74 14.48
C ASN A 104 10.97 -1.70 13.91
N ARG A 105 12.14 -1.53 14.53
CA ARG A 105 13.21 -0.67 14.02
C ARG A 105 13.65 -1.07 12.61
N LEU A 106 13.72 -2.38 12.33
CA LEU A 106 14.11 -2.90 11.02
C LEU A 106 12.97 -2.81 9.99
N LEU A 107 11.74 -3.14 10.40
CA LEU A 107 10.59 -3.19 9.50
C LEU A 107 9.93 -1.83 9.26
N GLN A 108 9.82 -0.98 10.28
CA GLN A 108 9.16 0.33 10.19
C GLN A 108 10.14 1.51 10.18
N GLY A 109 11.42 1.31 10.51
CA GLY A 109 12.40 2.39 10.56
C GLY A 109 12.26 3.28 11.80
N LEU A 110 12.99 4.39 11.81
CA LEU A 110 13.00 5.36 12.92
C LEU A 110 12.83 6.76 12.36
N ASN A 111 11.87 7.52 12.87
CA ASN A 111 11.73 8.93 12.53
C ASN A 111 12.68 9.76 13.40
N CYS A 112 13.59 10.51 12.77
CA CYS A 112 14.62 11.28 13.48
C CYS A 112 15.37 10.46 14.56
N GLY A 113 15.64 9.18 14.28
CA GLY A 113 16.35 8.28 15.19
C GLY A 113 15.52 7.71 16.35
N LYS A 114 14.20 7.94 16.38
CA LYS A 114 13.27 7.42 17.39
C LYS A 114 12.15 6.60 16.76
N SER A 115 11.53 5.73 17.56
CA SER A 115 10.28 5.07 17.16
C SER A 115 9.21 6.13 16.93
N LEU A 116 8.30 5.84 16.00
CA LEU A 116 7.22 6.76 15.65
C LEU A 116 6.31 7.03 16.86
N GLU A 117 5.99 8.30 17.09
CA GLU A 117 5.11 8.74 18.17
C GLU A 117 3.65 8.47 17.80
N THR A 118 2.88 7.87 18.71
CA THR A 118 1.42 7.75 18.59
C THR A 118 0.77 9.04 19.10
N LEU A 119 -0.25 9.53 18.41
CA LEU A 119 -0.99 10.73 18.79
C LEU A 119 -2.31 10.35 19.47
N ALA A 120 -2.67 11.11 20.52
CA ALA A 120 -4.02 11.08 21.06
C ALA A 120 -4.97 11.86 20.14
N LEU A 121 -6.18 11.34 19.97
CA LEU A 121 -7.24 11.95 19.18
C LEU A 121 -8.30 12.56 20.10
N PRO A 122 -9.08 13.53 19.61
CA PRO A 122 -10.16 14.09 20.42
C PRO A 122 -11.27 13.04 20.63
N ASP A 123 -11.89 13.05 21.81
CA ASP A 123 -12.99 12.13 22.17
C ASP A 123 -14.09 12.06 21.10
N SER A 124 -14.39 13.19 20.44
CA SER A 124 -15.38 13.24 19.35
C SER A 124 -15.04 12.35 18.15
N ALA A 125 -13.75 12.12 17.87
CA ALA A 125 -13.32 11.22 16.80
C ALA A 125 -13.40 9.76 17.23
N ASP A 126 -13.01 9.47 18.48
CA ASP A 126 -13.10 8.13 19.07
C ASP A 126 -14.56 7.69 19.23
N ASP A 127 -15.45 8.58 19.64
CA ASP A 127 -16.90 8.34 19.73
C ASP A 127 -17.50 7.97 18.36
N LEU A 128 -17.04 8.64 17.29
CA LEU A 128 -17.45 8.31 15.91
C LEU A 128 -16.90 6.94 15.49
N SER A 129 -15.64 6.66 15.78
CA SER A 129 -15.00 5.35 15.51
C SER A 129 -15.76 4.21 16.20
N LEU A 130 -16.10 4.37 17.48
CA LEU A 130 -16.86 3.38 18.24
C LEU A 130 -18.30 3.23 17.72
N LYS A 131 -18.98 4.33 17.43
CA LYS A 131 -20.38 4.33 16.98
C LYS A 131 -20.56 3.71 15.59
N TYR A 132 -19.61 3.95 14.69
CA TYR A 132 -19.69 3.52 13.29
C TYR A 132 -18.75 2.36 12.95
N ASP A 133 -18.10 1.77 13.95
CA ASP A 133 -17.25 0.57 13.87
C ASP A 133 -16.15 0.64 12.79
N PHE A 134 -15.27 1.63 12.91
CA PHE A 134 -14.07 1.74 12.07
C PHE A 134 -12.81 1.95 12.91
N ASP A 135 -11.68 1.43 12.47
CA ASP A 135 -10.39 1.63 13.12
C ASP A 135 -9.93 3.07 12.99
N ILE A 136 -9.37 3.65 14.05
CA ILE A 136 -8.71 4.96 13.97
C ILE A 136 -7.31 4.87 14.60
N LYS A 137 -6.29 5.33 13.87
CA LYS A 137 -4.90 5.37 14.35
C LYS A 137 -4.24 6.69 13.97
N ALA A 138 -3.42 7.23 14.85
CA ALA A 138 -2.75 8.51 14.62
C ALA A 138 -1.27 8.50 15.02
N PHE A 139 -0.41 9.07 14.19
CA PHE A 139 1.04 9.08 14.38
C PHE A 139 1.71 10.41 14.00
N CYS A 140 2.93 10.67 14.46
CA CYS A 140 3.67 11.89 14.11
C CYS A 140 5.05 11.60 13.50
N PHE A 141 5.30 12.17 12.32
CA PHE A 141 6.61 12.34 11.72
C PHE A 141 7.13 13.76 11.96
N ARG A 142 8.26 13.87 12.64
CA ARG A 142 8.98 15.12 12.92
C ARG A 142 10.11 15.35 11.93
N ALA A 143 10.58 16.59 11.87
CA ALA A 143 11.85 16.99 11.27
C ALA A 143 12.79 17.54 12.36
N GLU A 144 14.08 17.67 12.03
CA GLU A 144 15.01 18.41 12.88
C GLU A 144 14.64 19.91 12.86
N LYS A 145 14.89 20.62 13.96
CA LYS A 145 14.57 22.07 14.03
C LYS A 145 15.49 22.84 13.07
N GLU A 146 14.91 23.62 12.17
CA GLU A 146 15.65 24.56 11.33
C GLU A 146 15.76 25.93 12.02
N GLU A 147 16.85 26.66 11.75
CA GLU A 147 17.05 28.01 12.29
C GLU A 147 16.32 29.09 11.48
N LEU A 148 16.16 28.86 10.18
CA LEU A 148 15.62 29.84 9.22
C LEU A 148 14.17 29.58 8.81
N ARG A 149 13.60 28.44 9.21
CA ARG A 149 12.26 28.03 8.82
C ARG A 149 11.52 27.46 10.02
N GLU A 150 10.29 27.88 10.15
CA GLU A 150 9.37 27.26 11.09
C GLU A 150 8.98 25.85 10.61
N PRO A 151 8.64 24.93 11.53
CA PRO A 151 8.07 23.64 11.18
C PRO A 151 6.86 23.78 10.25
N GLN A 152 6.84 23.04 9.14
CA GLN A 152 5.71 23.03 8.22
C GLN A 152 4.84 21.82 8.50
N MET A 153 4.11 21.89 9.63
CA MET A 153 3.26 20.80 10.09
C MET A 153 1.98 20.71 9.24
N VAL A 154 1.69 19.51 8.75
CA VAL A 154 0.43 19.16 8.09
C VAL A 154 -0.13 17.86 8.68
N ARG A 155 -1.43 17.83 8.96
CA ARG A 155 -2.14 16.62 9.37
C ARG A 155 -2.81 15.97 8.17
N VAL A 156 -2.44 14.73 7.87
CA VAL A 156 -2.90 13.99 6.69
C VAL A 156 -3.72 12.77 7.09
N GLY A 157 -4.83 12.52 6.41
CA GLY A 157 -5.71 11.37 6.63
C GLY A 157 -5.77 10.43 5.42
N LEU A 158 -5.86 9.12 5.67
CA LEU A 158 -6.17 8.08 4.68
C LEU A 158 -7.41 7.32 5.12
N ILE A 159 -8.36 7.11 4.20
CA ILE A 159 -9.55 6.28 4.45
C ILE A 159 -9.47 5.01 3.62
N GLN A 160 -9.58 3.86 4.29
CA GLN A 160 -9.91 2.59 3.67
C GLN A 160 -11.32 2.15 4.10
N ASN A 161 -12.08 1.60 3.17
CA ASN A 161 -13.41 1.07 3.45
C ASN A 161 -13.82 -0.03 2.46
N SER A 162 -14.75 -0.86 2.91
CA SER A 162 -15.47 -1.85 2.12
C SER A 162 -16.70 -1.22 1.46
N THR A 163 -17.26 -1.89 0.46
CA THR A 163 -18.60 -1.55 -0.05
C THR A 163 -19.66 -1.70 1.05
N ALA A 164 -20.75 -0.95 0.97
CA ALA A 164 -21.78 -0.95 2.01
C ALA A 164 -22.97 -1.89 1.70
N LEU A 165 -23.26 -2.13 0.41
CA LEU A 165 -24.34 -2.98 -0.05
C LEU A 165 -23.81 -4.04 -1.04
N PRO A 166 -24.54 -5.15 -1.25
CA PRO A 166 -24.20 -6.13 -2.27
C PRO A 166 -24.16 -5.53 -3.68
N THR A 167 -23.32 -6.07 -4.55
CA THR A 167 -23.16 -5.60 -5.94
C THR A 167 -24.42 -5.81 -6.80
N THR A 168 -25.38 -6.61 -6.32
CA THR A 168 -26.70 -6.85 -6.93
C THR A 168 -27.72 -5.75 -6.62
N ALA A 169 -27.48 -4.88 -5.64
CA ALA A 169 -28.38 -3.77 -5.31
C ALA A 169 -28.41 -2.72 -6.44
N PRO A 170 -29.45 -1.86 -6.52
CA PRO A 170 -29.48 -0.76 -7.48
C PRO A 170 -28.25 0.16 -7.32
N PHE A 171 -27.65 0.60 -8.43
CA PHE A 171 -26.44 1.44 -8.39
C PHE A 171 -26.60 2.74 -7.58
N PRO A 172 -27.73 3.47 -7.66
CA PRO A 172 -27.94 4.66 -6.81
C PRO A 172 -27.90 4.34 -5.31
N ASP A 173 -28.46 3.19 -4.91
CA ASP A 173 -28.47 2.77 -3.51
C ASP A 173 -27.08 2.36 -3.03
N GLN A 174 -26.32 1.64 -3.86
CA GLN A 174 -24.93 1.28 -3.56
C GLN A 174 -24.08 2.54 -3.31
N LYS A 175 -24.14 3.51 -4.22
CA LYS A 175 -23.40 4.77 -4.12
C LYS A 175 -23.79 5.57 -2.88
N LYS A 176 -25.10 5.73 -2.64
CA LYS A 176 -25.62 6.41 -1.45
C LYS A 176 -25.19 5.74 -0.15
N ALA A 177 -25.20 4.41 -0.10
CA ALA A 177 -24.77 3.67 1.08
C ALA A 177 -23.26 3.83 1.34
N ILE A 178 -22.43 3.91 0.29
CA ILE A 178 -21.00 4.24 0.44
C ILE A 178 -20.84 5.66 1.00
N PHE A 179 -21.58 6.65 0.51
CA PHE A 179 -21.51 8.02 1.05
C PHE A 179 -21.87 8.05 2.54
N GLN A 180 -22.94 7.33 2.92
CA GLN A 180 -23.37 7.22 4.31
C GLN A 180 -22.34 6.51 5.20
N LYS A 181 -21.62 5.52 4.68
CA LYS A 181 -20.54 4.80 5.38
C LYS A 181 -19.29 5.66 5.54
N VAL A 182 -18.88 6.38 4.50
CA VAL A 182 -17.64 7.16 4.49
C VAL A 182 -17.81 8.49 5.22
N LYS A 183 -19.00 9.09 5.23
CA LYS A 183 -19.24 10.40 5.86
C LYS A 183 -18.82 10.47 7.34
N PRO A 184 -19.18 9.52 8.23
CA PRO A 184 -18.72 9.53 9.62
C PRO A 184 -17.19 9.46 9.76
N ILE A 185 -16.52 8.73 8.86
CA ILE A 185 -15.05 8.63 8.85
C ILE A 185 -14.43 9.99 8.46
N ILE A 186 -15.01 10.67 7.45
CA ILE A 186 -14.62 12.05 7.10
C ILE A 186 -14.92 13.01 8.25
N ASP A 187 -16.07 12.89 8.91
CA ASP A 187 -16.44 13.73 10.05
C ASP A 187 -15.43 13.54 11.21
N ALA A 188 -14.93 12.32 11.45
CA ALA A 188 -13.89 12.04 12.44
C ALA A 188 -12.53 12.60 12.05
N ALA A 189 -12.16 12.54 10.76
CA ALA A 189 -10.98 13.21 10.23
C ALA A 189 -11.06 14.74 10.44
N GLY A 190 -12.21 15.33 10.13
CA GLY A 190 -12.48 16.75 10.33
C GLY A 190 -12.44 17.16 11.80
N ALA A 191 -13.04 16.36 12.70
CA ALA A 191 -12.96 16.56 14.14
C ALA A 191 -11.53 16.46 14.68
N SER A 192 -10.70 15.64 14.04
CA SER A 192 -9.27 15.49 14.35
C SER A 192 -8.41 16.58 13.70
N GLY A 193 -8.97 17.55 12.98
CA GLY A 193 -8.21 18.64 12.37
C GLY A 193 -7.34 18.21 11.18
N VAL A 194 -7.72 17.15 10.46
CA VAL A 194 -7.04 16.73 9.24
C VAL A 194 -7.10 17.85 8.19
N ASN A 195 -5.94 18.19 7.62
CA ASN A 195 -5.80 19.23 6.61
C ASN A 195 -5.93 18.67 5.19
N VAL A 196 -5.41 17.47 4.94
CA VAL A 196 -5.48 16.78 3.64
C VAL A 196 -5.96 15.35 3.84
N LEU A 197 -7.04 14.96 3.18
CA LEU A 197 -7.65 13.64 3.27
C LEU A 197 -7.67 12.96 1.91
N CYS A 198 -7.30 11.68 1.84
CA CYS A 198 -7.39 10.90 0.61
C CYS A 198 -8.25 9.66 0.81
N LEU A 199 -9.12 9.42 -0.18
CA LEU A 199 -9.96 8.23 -0.29
C LEU A 199 -9.26 7.17 -1.14
N GLN A 200 -9.70 5.91 -1.05
CA GLN A 200 -9.20 4.80 -1.87
C GLN A 200 -9.59 4.89 -3.34
N GLU A 201 -9.05 4.01 -4.18
CA GLU A 201 -9.35 3.99 -5.61
C GLU A 201 -10.81 3.63 -5.90
N ALA A 202 -11.42 4.36 -6.84
CA ALA A 202 -12.79 4.18 -7.30
C ALA A 202 -13.77 4.03 -6.12
N TRP A 203 -13.62 4.87 -5.09
CA TRP A 203 -14.25 4.68 -3.79
C TRP A 203 -15.79 4.64 -3.86
N THR A 204 -16.37 5.23 -4.90
CA THR A 204 -17.82 5.38 -5.12
C THR A 204 -18.52 4.13 -5.68
N MET A 205 -17.77 3.07 -6.00
CA MET A 205 -18.29 1.86 -6.65
C MET A 205 -17.61 0.58 -6.15
N PRO A 206 -18.24 -0.60 -6.34
CA PRO A 206 -17.53 -1.87 -6.36
C PRO A 206 -16.45 -1.87 -7.45
N PHE A 207 -15.36 -2.57 -7.24
CA PHE A 207 -14.26 -2.69 -8.19
C PHE A 207 -14.58 -3.71 -9.29
N ALA A 208 -15.64 -3.42 -10.05
CA ALA A 208 -16.30 -4.33 -10.99
C ALA A 208 -15.52 -4.62 -12.28
N PHE A 209 -14.29 -4.13 -12.42
CA PHE A 209 -13.51 -4.23 -13.65
C PHE A 209 -13.15 -5.68 -14.01
N CYS A 210 -13.17 -6.62 -13.05
CA CYS A 210 -13.02 -8.06 -13.32
C CYS A 210 -14.10 -8.61 -14.25
N THR A 211 -15.33 -8.07 -14.16
CA THR A 211 -16.50 -8.60 -14.88
C THR A 211 -16.43 -8.31 -16.37
N ARG A 212 -15.71 -7.24 -16.76
CA ARG A 212 -15.63 -6.70 -18.14
C ARG A 212 -16.98 -6.20 -18.69
N GLU A 213 -18.04 -6.22 -17.89
CA GLU A 213 -19.38 -5.78 -18.28
C GLU A 213 -19.51 -4.26 -18.31
N LYS A 214 -20.26 -3.74 -19.29
CA LYS A 214 -20.40 -2.29 -19.50
C LYS A 214 -21.47 -1.61 -18.65
N ARG A 215 -22.40 -2.36 -18.03
CA ARG A 215 -23.40 -1.79 -17.10
C ARG A 215 -22.76 -0.97 -15.98
N TRP A 216 -21.60 -1.40 -15.48
CA TRP A 216 -20.86 -0.71 -14.41
C TRP A 216 -20.38 0.69 -14.80
N CYS A 217 -20.39 1.05 -16.10
CA CYS A 217 -20.04 2.38 -16.57
C CYS A 217 -21.07 3.45 -16.16
N GLU A 218 -22.24 3.07 -15.64
CA GLU A 218 -23.22 4.01 -15.06
C GLU A 218 -22.73 4.66 -13.75
N PHE A 219 -21.74 4.06 -13.07
CA PHE A 219 -21.06 4.72 -11.94
C PHE A 219 -20.17 5.88 -12.37
N ALA A 220 -19.89 6.03 -13.67
CA ALA A 220 -19.00 7.08 -14.15
C ALA A 220 -19.65 8.46 -14.08
N GLU A 221 -18.95 9.42 -13.49
CA GLU A 221 -19.43 10.79 -13.27
C GLU A 221 -18.51 11.82 -13.92
N PRO A 222 -19.02 13.00 -14.32
CA PRO A 222 -18.13 14.11 -14.62
C PRO A 222 -17.36 14.52 -13.35
N VAL A 223 -16.22 15.21 -13.52
CA VAL A 223 -15.36 15.58 -12.38
C VAL A 223 -16.00 16.54 -11.37
N ASP A 224 -17.07 17.24 -11.78
CA ASP A 224 -17.93 18.08 -10.95
C ASP A 224 -19.29 17.41 -10.62
N GLY A 225 -19.35 16.08 -10.75
CA GLY A 225 -20.52 15.26 -10.44
C GLY A 225 -20.86 15.18 -8.95
N GLU A 226 -21.88 14.38 -8.63
CA GLU A 226 -22.47 14.24 -7.29
C GLU A 226 -21.41 13.86 -6.23
N SER A 227 -20.50 12.95 -6.56
CA SER A 227 -19.42 12.53 -5.65
C SER A 227 -18.48 13.68 -5.28
N THR A 228 -18.16 14.56 -6.23
CA THR A 228 -17.36 15.76 -5.97
C THR A 228 -18.15 16.78 -5.15
N GLN A 229 -19.42 17.03 -5.49
CA GLN A 229 -20.28 17.98 -4.77
C GLN A 229 -20.46 17.59 -3.30
N PHE A 230 -20.72 16.31 -3.04
CA PHE A 230 -20.79 15.76 -1.69
C PHE A 230 -19.51 16.06 -0.88
N LEU A 231 -18.33 15.89 -1.49
CA LEU A 231 -17.06 16.16 -0.84
C LEU A 231 -16.72 17.66 -0.75
N GLN A 232 -17.20 18.51 -1.66
CA GLN A 232 -17.01 19.97 -1.58
C GLN A 232 -17.66 20.56 -0.33
N ASP A 233 -18.83 20.05 0.07
CA ASP A 233 -19.49 20.46 1.32
C ASP A 233 -18.64 20.10 2.55
N LEU A 234 -18.08 18.88 2.57
CA LEU A 234 -17.24 18.40 3.67
C LEU A 234 -15.89 19.12 3.70
N ALA A 235 -15.29 19.39 2.54
CA ALA A 235 -14.07 20.17 2.39
C ALA A 235 -14.24 21.57 3.00
N ARG A 236 -15.33 22.27 2.65
CA ARG A 236 -15.69 23.58 3.24
C ARG A 236 -15.93 23.51 4.74
N LYS A 237 -16.73 22.54 5.18
CA LYS A 237 -17.10 22.37 6.59
C LYS A 237 -15.88 22.22 7.48
N TYR A 238 -14.87 21.49 7.02
CA TYR A 238 -13.69 21.14 7.80
C TYR A 238 -12.43 21.91 7.42
N ASN A 239 -12.52 22.85 6.46
CA ASN A 239 -11.36 23.54 5.91
C ASN A 239 -10.26 22.55 5.46
N MET A 240 -10.66 21.50 4.74
CA MET A 240 -9.83 20.32 4.45
C MET A 240 -9.74 20.09 2.94
N VAL A 241 -8.54 19.83 2.42
CA VAL A 241 -8.32 19.36 1.05
C VAL A 241 -8.71 17.89 0.97
N ILE A 242 -9.47 17.50 -0.06
CA ILE A 242 -9.91 16.11 -0.24
C ILE A 242 -9.51 15.60 -1.63
N VAL A 243 -8.84 14.46 -1.67
CA VAL A 243 -8.50 13.71 -2.89
C VAL A 243 -9.54 12.61 -3.11
N SER A 244 -10.23 12.67 -4.25
CA SER A 244 -11.36 11.80 -4.60
C SER A 244 -11.09 11.00 -5.89
N PRO A 245 -10.64 9.73 -5.79
CA PRO A 245 -10.46 8.85 -6.94
C PRO A 245 -11.80 8.25 -7.41
N ILE A 246 -12.24 8.60 -8.62
CA ILE A 246 -13.52 8.20 -9.21
C ILE A 246 -13.33 7.59 -10.61
N LEU A 247 -14.36 6.90 -11.10
CA LEU A 247 -14.53 6.66 -12.52
C LEU A 247 -15.09 7.93 -13.17
N GLU A 248 -14.28 8.62 -13.96
CA GLU A 248 -14.66 9.84 -14.66
C GLU A 248 -15.34 9.51 -15.99
N ARG A 249 -16.43 10.22 -16.30
CA ARG A 249 -16.98 10.35 -17.66
C ARG A 249 -16.67 11.74 -18.21
N ASP A 250 -15.81 11.81 -19.22
CA ASP A 250 -15.41 13.06 -19.84
C ASP A 250 -16.43 13.53 -20.88
N VAL A 251 -17.47 14.23 -20.44
CA VAL A 251 -18.57 14.73 -21.27
C VAL A 251 -18.07 15.63 -22.42
N LYS A 252 -16.92 16.31 -22.26
CA LYS A 252 -16.36 17.19 -23.30
C LYS A 252 -15.61 16.43 -24.39
N HIS A 253 -15.17 15.20 -24.13
CA HIS A 253 -14.39 14.38 -25.05
C HIS A 253 -15.08 13.06 -25.34
N GLY A 254 -16.29 13.14 -25.89
CA GLY A 254 -17.05 11.98 -26.37
C GLY A 254 -17.48 11.00 -25.28
N GLU A 255 -17.67 11.49 -24.06
CA GLU A 255 -18.05 10.68 -22.88
C GLU A 255 -17.06 9.56 -22.55
N THR A 256 -15.80 9.72 -22.95
CA THR A 256 -14.73 8.76 -22.71
C THR A 256 -14.52 8.56 -21.21
N LEU A 257 -14.34 7.32 -20.79
CA LEU A 257 -14.13 6.97 -19.39
C LEU A 257 -12.65 7.04 -19.00
N TRP A 258 -12.40 7.45 -17.75
CA TRP A 258 -11.06 7.55 -17.17
C TRP A 258 -11.06 7.16 -15.70
N ASN A 259 -9.95 6.62 -15.21
CA ASN A 259 -9.70 6.50 -13.77
C ASN A 259 -8.99 7.77 -13.29
N THR A 260 -9.66 8.55 -12.44
CA THR A 260 -9.30 9.95 -12.20
C THR A 260 -9.35 10.29 -10.72
N ALA A 261 -8.29 10.89 -10.21
CA ALA A 261 -8.28 11.57 -8.92
C ALA A 261 -8.64 13.05 -9.10
N VAL A 262 -9.74 13.48 -8.47
CA VAL A 262 -10.13 14.89 -8.37
C VAL A 262 -9.57 15.46 -7.07
N VAL A 263 -8.91 16.63 -7.14
CA VAL A 263 -8.38 17.33 -5.96
C VAL A 263 -9.29 18.50 -5.63
N ILE A 264 -9.97 18.40 -4.49
CA ILE A 264 -10.91 19.40 -3.97
C ILE A 264 -10.17 20.23 -2.91
N GLY A 265 -10.12 21.55 -3.11
CA GLY A 265 -9.51 22.48 -2.18
C GLY A 265 -10.31 22.67 -0.90
N ASN A 266 -9.67 23.21 0.14
CA ASN A 266 -10.25 23.44 1.46
C ASN A 266 -11.43 24.44 1.47
N HIS A 267 -11.59 25.25 0.42
CA HIS A 267 -12.76 26.12 0.21
C HIS A 267 -13.85 25.46 -0.64
N GLY A 268 -13.71 24.17 -0.96
CA GLY A 268 -14.62 23.43 -1.82
C GLY A 268 -14.48 23.74 -3.31
N ASN A 269 -13.45 24.46 -3.76
CA ASN A 269 -13.16 24.60 -5.19
C ASN A 269 -12.47 23.35 -5.74
N ILE A 270 -12.72 22.99 -7.01
CA ILE A 270 -11.93 21.93 -7.68
C ILE A 270 -10.59 22.56 -8.08
N ILE A 271 -9.48 22.09 -7.50
CA ILE A 271 -8.12 22.54 -7.87
C ILE A 271 -7.76 21.97 -9.23
N GLY A 272 -8.10 20.69 -9.46
CA GLY A 272 -7.86 20.02 -10.74
C GLY A 272 -8.07 18.51 -10.64
N LYS A 273 -7.53 17.79 -11.63
CA LYS A 273 -7.64 16.34 -11.74
C LYS A 273 -6.35 15.71 -12.25
N HIS A 274 -6.14 14.43 -11.93
CA HIS A 274 -5.08 13.59 -12.49
C HIS A 274 -5.67 12.24 -12.91
N ARG A 275 -5.31 11.77 -14.12
CA ARG A 275 -5.74 10.49 -14.69
C ARG A 275 -4.66 9.42 -14.55
N LYS A 276 -5.06 8.19 -14.26
CA LYS A 276 -4.18 7.03 -14.05
C LYS A 276 -3.24 6.81 -15.23
N ASN A 277 -1.94 7.06 -15.04
CA ASN A 277 -0.94 6.95 -16.11
C ASN A 277 -0.70 5.51 -16.58
N HIS A 278 -0.74 4.53 -15.67
CA HIS A 278 -0.42 3.13 -15.96
C HIS A 278 -1.65 2.24 -15.72
N ILE A 279 -2.16 1.64 -16.79
CA ILE A 279 -3.37 0.81 -16.75
C ILE A 279 -3.00 -0.68 -16.72
N PRO A 280 -3.42 -1.44 -15.69
CA PRO A 280 -3.17 -2.87 -15.64
C PRO A 280 -3.97 -3.62 -16.70
N ARG A 281 -3.42 -4.76 -17.08
CA ARG A 281 -4.01 -5.75 -18.00
C ARG A 281 -3.84 -7.18 -17.46
N VAL A 282 -3.72 -7.32 -16.13
CA VAL A 282 -3.24 -8.55 -15.46
C VAL A 282 -4.36 -9.18 -14.65
N GLY A 283 -4.66 -10.45 -14.91
CA GLY A 283 -5.63 -11.22 -14.13
C GLY A 283 -7.03 -10.60 -14.13
N ASP A 284 -7.59 -10.39 -12.94
CA ASP A 284 -8.89 -9.76 -12.74
C ASP A 284 -8.86 -8.23 -12.89
N PHE A 285 -7.68 -7.62 -12.96
CA PHE A 285 -7.51 -6.18 -13.19
C PHE A 285 -7.61 -5.85 -14.69
N ASN A 286 -8.77 -6.10 -15.29
CA ASN A 286 -9.08 -5.87 -16.71
C ASN A 286 -9.46 -4.41 -17.01
N GLU A 287 -8.80 -3.47 -16.35
CA GLU A 287 -9.10 -2.04 -16.38
C GLU A 287 -9.00 -1.42 -17.77
N SER A 288 -8.07 -1.90 -18.61
CA SER A 288 -7.92 -1.43 -20.00
C SER A 288 -9.16 -1.67 -20.88
N THR A 289 -10.09 -2.51 -20.43
CA THR A 289 -11.39 -2.67 -21.10
C THR A 289 -12.25 -1.42 -20.93
N TYR A 290 -12.05 -0.65 -19.86
CA TYR A 290 -12.90 0.47 -19.45
C TYR A 290 -12.31 1.83 -19.79
N TYR A 291 -11.00 2.02 -19.64
CA TYR A 291 -10.32 3.30 -19.83
C TYR A 291 -8.89 3.15 -20.33
N MET A 292 -8.36 4.23 -20.92
CA MET A 292 -7.03 4.31 -21.52
C MET A 292 -6.01 4.96 -20.58
N GLU A 293 -4.72 4.86 -20.94
CA GLU A 293 -3.62 5.50 -20.24
C GLU A 293 -3.83 7.02 -20.10
N GLY A 294 -3.61 7.54 -18.89
CA GLY A 294 -3.84 8.94 -18.56
C GLY A 294 -3.03 9.92 -19.42
N ASN A 295 -3.68 11.03 -19.78
CA ASN A 295 -3.11 12.09 -20.62
C ASN A 295 -2.83 13.40 -19.86
N THR A 296 -2.87 13.37 -18.52
CA THR A 296 -2.67 14.55 -17.66
C THR A 296 -1.22 14.75 -17.20
N GLY A 297 -0.29 13.88 -17.61
CA GLY A 297 1.09 13.91 -17.14
C GLY A 297 1.21 13.59 -15.65
N HIS A 298 2.07 14.32 -14.93
CA HIS A 298 2.37 14.09 -13.52
C HIS A 298 2.13 15.37 -12.69
N PRO A 299 0.89 15.89 -12.63
CA PRO A 299 0.62 17.17 -12.00
C PRO A 299 0.88 17.11 -10.49
N VAL A 300 1.39 18.22 -9.96
CA VAL A 300 1.51 18.48 -8.53
C VAL A 300 0.59 19.65 -8.20
N PHE A 301 -0.25 19.45 -7.20
CA PHE A 301 -1.25 20.41 -6.76
C PHE A 301 -0.72 21.17 -5.55
N GLU A 302 -0.47 22.46 -5.73
CA GLU A 302 -0.09 23.34 -4.63
C GLU A 302 -1.36 23.72 -3.86
N THR A 303 -1.39 23.36 -2.57
CA THR A 303 -2.51 23.61 -1.67
C THR A 303 -2.08 24.52 -0.53
N ALA A 304 -3.03 24.97 0.30
CA ALA A 304 -2.72 25.67 1.54
C ALA A 304 -1.85 24.84 2.52
N TYR A 305 -1.76 23.53 2.32
CA TYR A 305 -1.17 22.57 3.24
C TYR A 305 0.04 21.82 2.64
N GLY A 306 0.61 22.33 1.54
CA GLY A 306 1.75 21.74 0.85
C GLY A 306 1.43 21.24 -0.55
N LYS A 307 2.46 20.72 -1.22
CA LYS A 307 2.42 20.22 -2.60
C LYS A 307 2.10 18.74 -2.64
N ILE A 308 0.89 18.42 -3.11
CA ILE A 308 0.40 17.04 -3.16
C ILE A 308 0.36 16.51 -4.59
N ALA A 309 0.54 15.21 -4.76
CA ALA A 309 0.31 14.50 -6.00
C ALA A 309 -0.41 13.18 -5.76
N VAL A 310 -0.88 12.54 -6.82
CA VAL A 310 -1.62 11.27 -6.73
C VAL A 310 -1.05 10.28 -7.73
N ASN A 311 -0.42 9.21 -7.26
CA ASN A 311 -0.04 8.07 -8.08
C ASN A 311 -1.12 7.00 -7.99
N ILE A 312 -1.96 6.85 -8.99
CA ILE A 312 -3.14 5.98 -8.89
C ILE A 312 -2.75 4.50 -9.08
N CYS A 313 -2.99 3.69 -8.05
CA CYS A 313 -2.98 2.22 -8.04
C CYS A 313 -1.78 1.58 -8.74
N TYR A 314 -1.96 1.02 -9.95
CA TYR A 314 -0.95 0.27 -10.70
C TYR A 314 0.28 1.11 -11.08
N GLY A 315 0.14 2.44 -11.04
CA GLY A 315 1.31 3.34 -11.11
C GLY A 315 2.29 3.14 -9.95
N ARG A 316 1.93 2.42 -8.87
CA ARG A 316 2.83 2.03 -7.78
C ARG A 316 4.00 1.17 -8.24
N HIS A 317 3.80 0.35 -9.27
CA HIS A 317 4.82 -0.56 -9.80
C HIS A 317 5.86 0.13 -10.69
N HIS A 318 5.68 1.43 -10.95
CA HIS A 318 6.48 2.18 -11.92
C HIS A 318 7.33 3.25 -11.22
N PRO A 319 8.61 2.96 -10.89
CA PRO A 319 9.51 3.92 -10.25
C PRO A 319 9.60 5.26 -10.99
N LEU A 320 9.50 5.26 -12.32
CA LEU A 320 9.51 6.48 -13.14
C LEU A 320 8.26 7.36 -12.91
N ASN A 321 7.10 6.76 -12.64
CA ASN A 321 5.87 7.51 -12.34
C ASN A 321 6.01 8.27 -11.01
N TRP A 322 6.53 7.60 -9.98
CA TRP A 322 6.89 8.21 -8.70
C TRP A 322 7.95 9.31 -8.86
N LEU A 323 9.00 9.03 -9.63
CA LEU A 323 10.06 9.98 -9.91
C LEU A 323 9.51 11.27 -10.53
N ALA A 324 8.64 11.17 -11.52
CA ALA A 324 8.10 12.33 -12.22
C ALA A 324 7.31 13.28 -11.30
N PHE A 325 6.51 12.76 -10.35
CA PHE A 325 5.88 13.61 -9.32
C PHE A 325 6.91 14.28 -8.41
N GLY A 326 7.97 13.56 -8.05
CA GLY A 326 9.07 14.10 -7.27
C GLY A 326 9.86 15.20 -7.99
N LEU A 327 10.09 15.05 -9.30
CA LEU A 327 10.71 16.06 -10.16
C LEU A 327 9.85 17.33 -10.27
N ASN A 328 8.53 17.17 -10.29
CA ASN A 328 7.57 18.29 -10.29
C ASN A 328 7.37 18.92 -8.90
N GLY A 329 8.11 18.48 -7.88
CA GLY A 329 8.18 19.13 -6.57
C GLY A 329 7.14 18.66 -5.56
N ALA A 330 6.57 17.45 -5.71
CA ALA A 330 5.68 16.88 -4.71
C ALA A 330 6.38 16.72 -3.33
N GLU A 331 5.63 17.00 -2.27
CA GLU A 331 6.02 16.79 -0.87
C GLU A 331 5.25 15.61 -0.25
N ILE A 332 4.03 15.36 -0.75
CA ILE A 332 3.21 14.21 -0.37
C ILE A 332 2.64 13.58 -1.65
N VAL A 333 2.82 12.28 -1.84
CA VAL A 333 2.19 11.54 -2.94
C VAL A 333 1.23 10.50 -2.39
N PHE A 334 -0.05 10.64 -2.72
CA PHE A 334 -1.06 9.64 -2.38
C PHE A 334 -1.04 8.50 -3.39
N ASN A 335 -1.24 7.28 -2.91
CA ASN A 335 -1.39 6.09 -3.74
C ASN A 335 -2.70 5.35 -3.42
N PRO A 336 -3.83 5.89 -3.89
CA PRO A 336 -5.11 5.20 -3.80
C PRO A 336 -5.10 3.97 -4.70
N SER A 337 -5.41 2.81 -4.12
CA SER A 337 -5.36 1.52 -4.79
C SER A 337 -6.58 0.66 -4.44
N ALA A 338 -6.87 -0.29 -5.32
CA ALA A 338 -7.65 -1.48 -5.03
C ALA A 338 -6.85 -2.68 -5.56
N THR A 339 -6.34 -3.54 -4.67
CA THR A 339 -5.51 -4.68 -5.05
C THR A 339 -5.71 -5.86 -4.09
N VAL A 340 -5.57 -7.08 -4.64
CA VAL A 340 -5.85 -8.35 -3.95
C VAL A 340 -4.72 -9.35 -4.12
N GLY A 341 -4.76 -10.42 -3.32
CA GLY A 341 -4.06 -11.65 -3.61
C GLY A 341 -2.61 -11.74 -3.13
N GLU A 342 -2.14 -12.97 -3.01
CA GLU A 342 -0.85 -13.36 -2.40
C GLU A 342 0.36 -12.86 -3.18
N LEU A 343 0.23 -12.61 -4.48
CA LEU A 343 1.32 -12.06 -5.29
C LEU A 343 1.47 -10.54 -5.08
N SER A 344 0.36 -9.83 -4.85
CA SER A 344 0.37 -8.37 -4.68
C SER A 344 0.82 -7.95 -3.29
N GLU A 345 0.30 -8.60 -2.25
CA GLU A 345 0.50 -8.16 -0.86
C GLU A 345 1.98 -8.07 -0.44
N PRO A 346 2.89 -8.99 -0.82
CA PRO A 346 4.31 -8.86 -0.52
C PRO A 346 4.99 -7.63 -1.10
N MET A 347 4.47 -7.06 -2.19
CA MET A 347 4.99 -5.83 -2.80
C MET A 347 4.52 -4.57 -2.06
N TRP A 348 3.35 -4.64 -1.40
CA TRP A 348 2.71 -3.51 -0.74
C TRP A 348 3.61 -2.72 0.23
N PRO A 349 4.33 -3.36 1.18
CA PRO A 349 5.20 -2.62 2.10
C PRO A 349 6.51 -2.13 1.46
N ILE A 350 6.78 -2.49 0.20
CA ILE A 350 8.06 -2.25 -0.49
C ILE A 350 7.96 -1.03 -1.41
N GLU A 351 7.02 -1.03 -2.35
CA GLU A 351 7.04 -0.13 -3.51
C GLU A 351 6.85 1.34 -3.12
N ALA A 352 5.78 1.63 -2.37
CA ALA A 352 5.48 2.98 -1.91
C ALA A 352 6.52 3.50 -0.90
N ARG A 353 7.07 2.60 -0.07
CA ARG A 353 8.14 2.97 0.87
C ARG A 353 9.44 3.27 0.13
N ASN A 354 9.79 2.48 -0.88
CA ASN A 354 10.92 2.76 -1.74
C ASN A 354 10.73 4.10 -2.48
N ALA A 355 9.52 4.39 -2.96
CA ALA A 355 9.22 5.67 -3.59
C ALA A 355 9.45 6.84 -2.63
N ALA A 356 9.01 6.76 -1.36
CA ALA A 356 9.24 7.78 -0.34
C ALA A 356 10.73 8.08 -0.14
N ILE A 357 11.54 7.02 -0.03
CA ILE A 357 13.00 7.11 0.16
C ILE A 357 13.69 7.71 -1.07
N ALA A 358 13.46 7.11 -2.24
CA ALA A 358 14.14 7.48 -3.49
C ALA A 358 13.83 8.92 -3.93
N ASN A 359 12.66 9.43 -3.55
CA ASN A 359 12.19 10.76 -3.94
C ASN A 359 12.27 11.80 -2.82
N SER A 360 12.59 11.39 -1.60
CA SER A 360 12.65 12.25 -0.43
C SER A 360 11.38 13.10 -0.24
N TYR A 361 10.23 12.42 -0.26
CA TYR A 361 8.90 12.97 0.05
C TYR A 361 8.11 12.00 0.94
N PHE A 362 6.91 12.37 1.37
CA PHE A 362 5.98 11.44 2.02
C PHE A 362 5.11 10.68 1.01
N VAL A 363 4.69 9.47 1.36
CA VAL A 363 3.74 8.67 0.57
C VAL A 363 2.61 8.15 1.46
N GLY A 364 1.36 8.34 1.04
CA GLY A 364 0.18 7.78 1.68
C GLY A 364 -0.42 6.65 0.85
N SER A 365 -0.22 5.40 1.28
CA SER A 365 -0.68 4.20 0.57
C SER A 365 -2.04 3.77 1.10
N ILE A 366 -3.02 3.61 0.20
CA ILE A 366 -4.39 3.29 0.56
C ILE A 366 -4.85 2.11 -0.26
N ASN A 367 -5.33 1.05 0.38
CA ASN A 367 -5.98 -0.06 -0.31
C ASN A 367 -7.41 -0.22 0.19
N ARG A 368 -8.28 -0.65 -0.71
CA ARG A 368 -9.61 -1.16 -0.40
C ARG A 368 -9.53 -2.36 0.56
N ILE A 369 -10.66 -2.67 1.20
CA ILE A 369 -10.82 -3.86 2.04
C ILE A 369 -12.04 -4.70 1.68
N GLY A 370 -12.04 -5.95 2.14
CA GLY A 370 -13.17 -6.87 2.03
C GLY A 370 -13.18 -7.65 0.72
N THR A 371 -14.18 -8.50 0.55
CA THR A 371 -14.35 -9.35 -0.64
C THR A 371 -15.65 -8.93 -1.33
N GLU A 372 -15.56 -8.61 -2.62
CA GLU A 372 -16.71 -8.19 -3.43
C GLU A 372 -17.14 -9.33 -4.35
N VAL A 373 -18.42 -9.72 -4.30
CA VAL A 373 -19.00 -10.79 -5.12
C VAL A 373 -19.95 -10.20 -6.16
N PHE A 374 -19.83 -10.61 -7.42
CA PHE A 374 -20.58 -10.08 -8.57
C PHE A 374 -21.70 -11.02 -9.04
N PRO A 375 -22.74 -10.48 -9.73
CA PRO A 375 -23.90 -11.27 -10.13
C PRO A 375 -23.59 -12.38 -11.14
N ASN A 376 -22.66 -12.09 -12.06
CA ASN A 376 -22.28 -13.00 -13.14
C ASN A 376 -20.85 -13.49 -12.92
N PRO A 377 -20.58 -14.81 -13.00
CA PRO A 377 -19.23 -15.33 -12.90
C PRO A 377 -18.32 -14.85 -14.04
N PHE A 378 -17.03 -14.72 -13.75
CA PHE A 378 -15.98 -14.31 -14.69
C PHE A 378 -14.73 -15.19 -14.53
N THR A 379 -13.77 -15.04 -15.44
CA THR A 379 -12.50 -15.78 -15.41
C THR A 379 -11.30 -14.84 -15.31
N SER A 380 -10.33 -15.23 -14.47
CA SER A 380 -9.10 -14.47 -14.22
C SER A 380 -8.02 -14.66 -15.29
N GLY A 381 -8.26 -15.48 -16.32
CA GLY A 381 -7.29 -15.75 -17.38
C GLY A 381 -6.11 -16.65 -16.97
N ASP A 382 -6.24 -17.39 -15.87
CA ASP A 382 -5.21 -18.28 -15.30
C ASP A 382 -5.50 -19.78 -15.53
N GLY A 383 -6.53 -20.10 -16.31
CA GLY A 383 -6.96 -21.47 -16.60
C GLY A 383 -7.80 -22.14 -15.51
N LYS A 384 -8.13 -21.43 -14.41
CA LYS A 384 -9.05 -21.93 -13.38
C LYS A 384 -10.52 -21.79 -13.78
N PRO A 385 -11.46 -22.47 -13.09
CA PRO A 385 -12.89 -22.28 -13.30
C PRO A 385 -13.32 -20.84 -13.09
N GLN A 386 -14.45 -20.47 -13.72
CA GLN A 386 -15.10 -19.20 -13.43
C GLN A 386 -15.52 -19.11 -11.97
N HIS A 387 -15.51 -17.90 -11.43
CA HIS A 387 -15.89 -17.58 -10.05
C HIS A 387 -16.59 -16.21 -10.03
N ALA A 388 -17.13 -15.81 -8.88
CA ALA A 388 -17.93 -14.60 -8.77
C ALA A 388 -17.32 -13.56 -7.81
N ASP A 389 -16.35 -13.93 -6.99
CA ASP A 389 -15.67 -13.03 -6.06
C ASP A 389 -14.40 -12.42 -6.68
N PHE A 390 -14.11 -11.15 -6.41
CA PHE A 390 -12.88 -10.50 -6.88
C PHE A 390 -11.62 -11.01 -6.17
N GLY A 391 -11.80 -11.73 -5.06
CA GLY A 391 -10.77 -11.94 -4.04
C GLY A 391 -10.76 -10.85 -2.97
N HIS A 392 -10.01 -11.10 -1.90
CA HIS A 392 -9.95 -10.25 -0.73
C HIS A 392 -9.02 -9.05 -0.92
N PHE A 393 -9.57 -7.84 -0.86
CA PHE A 393 -8.79 -6.62 -0.72
C PHE A 393 -8.24 -6.52 0.70
N TYR A 394 -6.92 -6.43 0.83
CA TYR A 394 -6.22 -6.63 2.10
C TYR A 394 -5.94 -5.33 2.89
N GLY A 395 -6.53 -4.19 2.52
CA GLY A 395 -6.36 -2.92 3.24
C GLY A 395 -4.89 -2.59 3.52
N SER A 396 -4.52 -2.61 4.79
CA SER A 396 -3.15 -2.38 5.22
C SER A 396 -2.62 -1.00 4.82
N SER A 397 -3.51 0.00 4.78
CA SER A 397 -3.15 1.39 4.46
C SER A 397 -2.17 1.96 5.48
N TYR A 398 -1.19 2.75 5.02
CA TYR A 398 -0.09 3.25 5.85
C TYR A 398 0.61 4.46 5.21
N PHE A 399 1.39 5.18 6.02
CA PHE A 399 2.26 6.26 5.54
C PHE A 399 3.72 5.86 5.52
N SER A 400 4.47 6.30 4.50
CA SER A 400 5.92 6.22 4.42
C SER A 400 6.54 7.61 4.38
N ALA A 401 7.67 7.77 5.07
CA ALA A 401 8.40 9.02 5.20
C ALA A 401 9.72 9.01 4.39
N PRO A 402 10.27 10.19 4.07
CA PRO A 402 11.52 10.31 3.32
C PRO A 402 12.76 9.78 4.04
N ASP A 403 12.72 9.62 5.37
CA ASP A 403 13.79 9.05 6.19
C ASP A 403 13.73 7.52 6.32
N ALA A 404 12.95 6.87 5.44
CA ALA A 404 12.63 5.43 5.44
C ALA A 404 11.76 4.96 6.60
N SER A 405 11.32 5.82 7.52
CA SER A 405 10.34 5.44 8.53
C SER A 405 8.93 5.28 7.93
N CYS A 406 8.06 4.50 8.55
CA CYS A 406 6.67 4.34 8.13
C CYS A 406 5.75 4.04 9.33
N THR A 407 4.46 4.29 9.19
CA THR A 407 3.48 3.88 10.21
C THR A 407 3.28 2.36 10.16
N PRO A 408 2.85 1.74 11.27
CA PRO A 408 2.12 0.48 11.20
C PRO A 408 0.91 0.60 10.25
N SER A 409 0.55 -0.49 9.59
CA SER A 409 -0.64 -0.52 8.73
C SER A 409 -1.95 -0.51 9.54
N LEU A 410 -3.02 -0.03 8.90
CA LEU A 410 -4.40 -0.33 9.30
C LEU A 410 -4.71 -1.83 9.17
N SER A 411 -5.89 -2.23 9.65
CA SER A 411 -6.39 -3.59 9.51
C SER A 411 -6.47 -4.05 8.06
N ARG A 412 -6.43 -5.37 7.85
CA ARG A 412 -6.65 -5.98 6.54
C ARG A 412 -8.11 -6.07 6.14
N TYR A 413 -9.02 -6.01 7.11
CA TYR A 413 -10.42 -6.34 6.87
C TYR A 413 -11.42 -5.38 7.54
N ARG A 414 -10.96 -4.38 8.30
CA ARG A 414 -11.81 -3.35 8.93
C ARG A 414 -11.73 -2.02 8.21
N ASP A 415 -12.87 -1.33 8.12
CA ASP A 415 -12.94 0.06 7.67
C ASP A 415 -12.07 0.89 8.63
N GLY A 416 -11.41 1.95 8.14
CA GLY A 416 -10.53 2.71 9.02
C GLY A 416 -9.96 4.01 8.49
N LEU A 417 -9.49 4.81 9.44
CA LEU A 417 -8.89 6.13 9.28
C LEU A 417 -7.48 6.13 9.88
N MET A 418 -6.47 6.35 9.03
CA MET A 418 -5.09 6.58 9.44
C MET A 418 -4.81 8.08 9.39
N ILE A 419 -4.38 8.67 10.50
CA ILE A 419 -4.01 10.08 10.61
C ILE A 419 -2.51 10.18 10.85
N SER A 420 -1.85 11.15 10.22
CA SER A 420 -0.48 11.48 10.58
C SER A 420 -0.16 12.95 10.51
N ASP A 421 0.47 13.46 11.56
CA ASP A 421 1.15 14.75 11.54
C ASP A 421 2.50 14.60 10.87
N MET A 422 2.79 15.44 9.88
CA MET A 422 4.02 15.41 9.10
C MET A 422 4.65 16.80 9.08
N ASP A 423 5.91 16.91 9.46
CA ASP A 423 6.69 18.11 9.17
C ASP A 423 7.28 18.02 7.76
N LEU A 424 6.77 18.84 6.83
CA LEU A 424 7.20 18.83 5.44
C LEU A 424 8.66 19.27 5.24
N ASN A 425 9.26 19.95 6.24
CA ASN A 425 10.69 20.29 6.21
C ASN A 425 11.57 19.03 6.15
N LEU A 426 11.08 17.88 6.64
CA LEU A 426 11.81 16.60 6.54
C LEU A 426 12.15 16.25 5.08
N CYS A 427 11.30 16.61 4.11
CA CYS A 427 11.58 16.38 2.70
C CYS A 427 12.87 17.09 2.25
N ARG A 428 13.07 18.34 2.65
CA ARG A 428 14.28 19.10 2.31
C ARG A 428 15.50 18.58 3.06
N GLN A 429 15.37 18.34 4.36
CA GLN A 429 16.47 17.81 5.18
C GLN A 429 17.04 16.51 4.63
N LEU A 430 16.17 15.60 4.16
CA LEU A 430 16.61 14.34 3.58
C LEU A 430 17.18 14.50 2.17
N LYS A 431 16.67 15.44 1.37
CA LYS A 431 17.28 15.81 0.07
C LYS A 431 18.71 16.30 0.26
N ASP A 432 18.95 17.16 1.25
CA ASP A 432 20.27 17.74 1.52
C ASP A 432 21.22 16.70 2.13
N LYS A 433 20.73 15.89 3.08
CA LYS A 433 21.54 14.88 3.80
C LYS A 433 22.01 13.74 2.90
N TRP A 434 21.13 13.22 2.04
CA TRP A 434 21.46 12.08 1.18
C TRP A 434 21.88 12.49 -0.23
N GLY A 435 21.46 13.66 -0.71
CA GLY A 435 21.85 14.17 -2.03
C GLY A 435 21.35 13.33 -3.20
N PHE A 436 20.27 12.53 -3.04
CA PHE A 436 19.76 11.68 -4.13
C PHE A 436 19.37 12.49 -5.37
N ARG A 437 18.73 13.66 -5.17
CA ARG A 437 18.39 14.57 -6.28
C ARG A 437 19.62 15.19 -6.94
N MET A 438 20.63 15.51 -6.15
CA MET A 438 21.90 16.10 -6.62
C MET A 438 22.72 15.09 -7.43
N THR A 439 22.67 13.80 -7.08
CA THR A 439 23.49 12.74 -7.70
C THR A 439 22.73 11.92 -8.75
N ALA A 440 21.50 12.33 -9.11
CA ALA A 440 20.61 11.52 -9.93
C ALA A 440 20.98 11.41 -11.41
N ARG A 441 21.84 12.30 -11.95
CA ARG A 441 22.29 12.29 -13.36
C ARG A 441 21.15 12.18 -14.38
N TYR A 442 20.10 12.99 -14.19
CA TYR A 442 18.88 12.90 -14.99
C TYR A 442 19.12 13.08 -16.51
N ASP A 443 20.11 13.86 -16.90
CA ASP A 443 20.55 14.04 -18.29
C ASP A 443 21.02 12.72 -18.93
N MET A 444 21.83 11.94 -18.19
CA MET A 444 22.30 10.63 -18.63
C MET A 444 21.13 9.65 -18.82
N TYR A 445 20.17 9.63 -17.88
CA TYR A 445 18.99 8.78 -17.98
C TYR A 445 18.03 9.21 -19.09
N ALA A 446 17.90 10.52 -19.32
CA ALA A 446 17.08 11.06 -20.41
C ALA A 446 17.63 10.64 -21.78
N ASP A 447 18.94 10.77 -22.01
CA ASP A 447 19.58 10.27 -23.23
C ASP A 447 19.42 8.75 -23.38
N MET A 448 19.67 8.00 -22.31
CA MET A 448 19.53 6.54 -22.29
C MET A 448 18.11 6.12 -22.67
N LEU A 449 17.08 6.70 -22.04
CA LEU A 449 15.67 6.41 -22.36
C LEU A 449 15.31 6.85 -23.77
N SER A 450 15.79 8.00 -24.24
CA SER A 450 15.56 8.47 -25.60
C SER A 450 16.16 7.52 -26.66
N ARG A 451 17.27 6.83 -26.34
CA ARG A 451 17.82 5.78 -27.20
C ARG A 451 17.04 4.49 -27.09
N TYR A 452 16.69 4.07 -25.87
CA TYR A 452 15.96 2.82 -25.59
C TYR A 452 14.62 2.72 -26.33
N VAL A 453 13.87 3.82 -26.43
CA VAL A 453 12.53 3.81 -27.05
C VAL A 453 12.55 3.76 -28.58
N LYS A 454 13.73 3.81 -29.22
CA LYS A 454 13.84 3.73 -30.68
C LYS A 454 13.70 2.28 -31.17
N PRO A 455 13.05 2.03 -32.32
CA PRO A 455 12.88 0.67 -32.84
C PRO A 455 14.19 -0.07 -33.15
N ASP A 456 15.26 0.67 -33.42
CA ASP A 456 16.60 0.17 -33.76
C ASP A 456 17.54 0.10 -32.54
N PHE A 457 17.02 0.22 -31.32
CA PHE A 457 17.83 0.16 -30.12
C PHE A 457 18.53 -1.20 -29.97
N GLU A 458 19.86 -1.16 -29.95
CA GLU A 458 20.69 -2.29 -29.57
C GLU A 458 21.06 -2.20 -28.08
N PRO A 459 20.72 -3.21 -27.26
CA PRO A 459 21.11 -3.24 -25.86
C PRO A 459 22.64 -3.20 -25.69
N GLN A 460 23.12 -2.45 -24.70
CA GLN A 460 24.55 -2.38 -24.37
C GLN A 460 25.02 -3.68 -23.67
N VAL A 461 25.14 -4.76 -24.43
CA VAL A 461 25.57 -6.09 -23.96
C VAL A 461 26.99 -6.36 -24.42
N ILE A 462 27.90 -6.56 -23.46
CA ILE A 462 29.29 -6.93 -23.72
C ILE A 462 29.39 -8.46 -23.68
N VAL A 463 29.71 -9.07 -24.82
CA VAL A 463 29.83 -10.53 -24.96
C VAL A 463 31.29 -10.95 -24.81
N ASP A 464 31.53 -12.05 -24.10
CA ASP A 464 32.84 -12.70 -24.06
C ASP A 464 33.16 -13.27 -25.46
N PRO A 465 34.25 -12.85 -26.11
CA PRO A 465 34.60 -13.30 -27.45
C PRO A 465 34.86 -14.82 -27.55
N LEU A 466 35.08 -15.52 -26.43
CA LEU A 466 35.23 -16.98 -26.36
C LEU A 466 33.93 -17.72 -26.01
N SER A 467 32.86 -16.99 -25.68
CA SER A 467 31.56 -17.58 -25.37
C SER A 467 30.89 -18.07 -26.66
N LYS A 468 30.91 -19.39 -26.88
CA LYS A 468 30.08 -20.06 -27.89
C LYS A 468 28.61 -20.06 -27.44
N LYS A 469 27.96 -18.90 -27.37
CA LYS A 469 26.50 -18.89 -27.44
C LYS A 469 26.13 -19.11 -28.90
N MET A 470 25.63 -20.31 -29.21
CA MET A 470 25.01 -20.60 -30.50
C MET A 470 23.89 -19.57 -30.68
N THR A 471 24.09 -18.64 -31.61
CA THR A 471 23.04 -17.79 -32.17
C THR A 471 22.12 -18.72 -32.98
N THR A 472 21.02 -19.15 -32.36
CA THR A 472 19.83 -19.66 -33.06
C THR A 472 18.82 -18.55 -33.23
#